data_AF-A0A1G4FNH9-F1
#
_entry.id   AF-A0A1G4FNH9-F1
#
_cell.length_a   1.000
_cell.length_b   1.000
_cell.length_c   1.000
_cell.angle_alpha   90.00
_cell.angle_beta   90.00
_cell.angle_gamma   90.00
#
_symmetry.space_group_name_H-M   'P 1'
#
loop_
_entity.id
_entity.type
_entity.pdbx_description
1 polymer ?
#
loop_
_entity_poly.entity_id
_entity_poly.type
_entity_poly.pdbx_seq_one_letter_code
_entity_poly.pdbx_strand_id
1 'polypeptide(L)' 'MYIDSASITPNGQLGIIALESCKELGAKIDYYLQKERKNNLEGHHSRKESNKETFLISAEEVRFSNGEGKM' A
#
# COMPACT_ATOMS: atom_id res chain seq x y z
N MET A 1 -6.18 8.06 26.98
CA MET A 1 -6.59 7.75 25.61
C MET A 1 -6.45 6.25 25.43
N TYR A 2 -7.57 5.51 25.39
CA TYR A 2 -7.55 4.05 25.20
C TYR A 2 -7.33 3.78 23.71
N ILE A 3 -6.21 3.14 23.37
CA ILE A 3 -5.95 2.70 22.00
C ILE A 3 -6.65 1.35 21.88
N ASP A 4 -7.70 1.28 21.08
CA ASP A 4 -8.42 0.05 20.81
C ASP A 4 -7.46 -0.94 20.13
N SER A 5 -7.05 -1.99 20.83
CA SER A 5 -6.10 -2.98 20.31
C SER A 5 -6.64 -3.71 19.07
N ALA A 6 -7.96 -3.67 18.85
CA ALA A 6 -8.60 -4.20 17.65
C ALA A 6 -8.39 -3.32 16.39
N SER A 7 -7.82 -2.12 16.53
CA SER A 7 -7.49 -1.23 15.40
C SER A 7 -6.00 -1.18 15.06
N ILE A 8 -5.17 -2.00 15.68
CA ILE A 8 -3.72 -2.01 15.42
C ILE A 8 -3.46 -2.83 14.16
N THR A 9 -3.18 -2.13 13.05
CA THR A 9 -2.57 -2.75 11.89
C THR A 9 -1.09 -3.02 12.20
N PRO A 10 -0.61 -4.28 12.08
CA PRO A 10 0.81 -4.56 12.17
C PRO A 10 1.59 -3.71 11.15
N ASN A 11 2.57 -2.95 11.62
CA ASN A 11 3.38 -2.02 10.83
C ASN A 11 2.63 -0.79 10.27
N GLY A 12 1.42 -0.50 10.77
CA GLY A 12 0.65 0.69 10.40
C GLY A 12 0.12 0.68 8.96
N GLN A 13 -0.50 1.80 8.58
CA GLN A 13 -1.05 2.01 7.25
C GLN A 13 0.06 2.08 6.19
N LEU A 14 -0.17 1.42 5.05
CA LEU A 14 0.76 1.38 3.93
C LEU A 14 0.10 1.82 2.62
N GLY A 15 0.87 2.55 1.82
CA GLY A 15 0.55 2.93 0.45
C GLY A 15 1.81 2.89 -0.41
N ILE A 16 1.65 2.49 -1.66
CA ILE A 16 2.73 2.38 -2.65
C ILE A 16 2.39 3.32 -3.79
N ILE A 17 3.31 4.22 -4.13
CA ILE A 17 3.26 5.01 -5.36
C ILE A 17 4.31 4.43 -6.30
N ALA A 18 3.86 3.88 -7.42
CA ALA A 18 4.72 3.37 -8.47
C ALA A 18 4.59 4.29 -9.69
N LEU A 19 5.74 4.79 -10.18
CA LEU A 19 5.78 5.50 -11.46
C LEU A 19 5.41 4.54 -12.60
N GLU A 20 4.90 5.06 -13.72
CA GLU A 20 4.44 4.23 -14.84
C GLU A 20 5.57 3.35 -15.40
N SER A 21 6.81 3.85 -15.41
CA SER A 21 8.00 3.09 -15.80
C SER A 21 8.32 1.90 -14.88
N CYS A 22 7.78 1.89 -13.66
CA CYS A 22 7.96 0.83 -12.67
C CYS A 22 6.68 0.00 -12.44
N LYS A 23 5.68 0.09 -13.32
CA LYS A 23 4.37 -0.54 -13.14
C LYS A 23 4.43 -2.03 -12.80
N GLU A 24 5.20 -2.80 -13.56
CA GLU A 24 5.36 -4.25 -13.32
C GLU A 24 6.02 -4.55 -11.97
N LEU A 25 7.04 -3.77 -11.61
CA LEU A 25 7.72 -3.90 -10.33
C LEU A 25 6.78 -3.52 -9.17
N GLY A 26 6.04 -2.42 -9.31
CA GLY A 26 5.05 -1.97 -8.34
C GLY A 26 3.95 -3.01 -8.10
N ALA A 27 3.41 -3.60 -9.17
CA ALA A 27 2.43 -4.68 -9.07
C ALA A 27 3.01 -5.92 -8.37
N LYS A 28 4.27 -6.27 -8.65
CA LYS A 28 4.94 -7.40 -8.00
C LYS A 28 5.14 -7.15 -6.51
N ILE A 29 5.59 -5.96 -6.12
CA ILE A 29 5.74 -5.56 -4.72
C ILE A 29 4.38 -5.59 -3.99
N ASP A 30 3.34 -5.03 -4.61
CA ASP A 30 1.98 -5.04 -4.07
C ASP A 30 1.47 -6.47 -3.80
N TYR A 31 1.63 -7.37 -4.76
CA TYR A 31 1.27 -8.78 -4.62
C TYR A 31 1.97 -9.45 -3.43
N TYR A 32 3.28 -9.27 -3.29
CA TYR A 32 4.02 -9.86 -2.17
C TYR A 32 3.61 -9.27 -0.83
N LEU A 33 3.37 -7.95 -0.75
CA LEU A 33 2.91 -7.32 0.49
C LEU A 33 1.53 -7.79 0.91
N GLN A 34 0.61 -7.96 -0.04
CA GLN A 34 -0.70 -8.56 0.22
C GLN A 34 -0.56 -9.98 0.77
N LYS A 35 0.28 -10.81 0.13
CA LYS A 35 0.55 -12.17 0.58
C LYS A 35 1.15 -12.21 1.99
N GLU A 36 2.18 -11.42 2.25
CA GLU A 36 2.86 -11.39 3.55
C GLU A 36 1.97 -10.85 4.66
N ARG A 37 1.22 -9.76 4.40
CA ARG A 37 0.28 -9.22 5.40
C ARG A 37 -0.86 -10.21 5.69
N LYS A 38 -1.37 -10.92 4.68
CA LYS A 38 -2.38 -11.97 4.86
C LYS A 38 -1.85 -13.13 5.71
N ASN A 39 -0.64 -13.60 5.45
CA ASN A 39 -0.03 -14.68 6.22
C ASN A 39 0.25 -14.27 7.68
N ASN A 40 0.64 -13.02 7.92
CA ASN A 40 0.91 -12.50 9.27
C ASN A 40 -0.37 -12.22 10.10
N LEU A 41 -1.56 -12.32 9.50
CA LEU A 41 -2.84 -12.12 10.18
C LEU A 41 -3.40 -13.39 10.83
N GLU A 42 -2.79 -14.56 10.60
CA GLU A 42 -3.18 -15.88 11.16
C GLU A 42 -3.07 -15.98 12.71
N GLY A 43 -2.90 -14.86 13.43
CA GLY A 43 -2.95 -14.77 14.89
C GLY A 43 -3.42 -13.42 15.46
N HIS A 44 -3.71 -12.43 14.61
CA HIS A 44 -4.13 -11.09 15.03
C HIS A 44 -5.36 -10.65 14.24
N HIS A 45 -6.51 -10.59 14.91
CA HIS A 45 -7.80 -10.15 14.38
C HIS A 45 -7.81 -8.63 14.08
N SER A 46 -7.07 -8.19 13.06
CA SER A 46 -7.14 -6.80 12.56
C SER A 46 -7.96 -6.77 11.27
N ARG A 47 -9.28 -6.59 11.43
CA ARG A 47 -10.31 -6.81 10.39
C ARG A 47 -10.38 -5.73 9.29
N LYS A 48 -9.70 -4.59 9.44
CA LYS A 48 -9.86 -3.44 8.53
C LYS A 48 -8.86 -3.39 7.38
N GLU A 49 -7.60 -3.80 7.57
CA GLU A 49 -6.60 -3.78 6.49
C GLU A 49 -6.42 -5.12 5.78
N SER A 50 -6.86 -6.22 6.38
CA SER A 50 -6.84 -7.55 5.76
C SER A 50 -7.65 -7.62 4.45
N ASN A 51 -8.55 -6.66 4.23
CA ASN A 51 -9.45 -6.58 3.08
C ASN A 51 -9.03 -5.53 2.05
N LYS A 52 -7.87 -4.89 2.18
CA LYS A 52 -7.41 -3.94 1.16
C LYS A 52 -6.96 -4.74 -0.07
N GLU A 53 -7.65 -4.54 -1.20
CA GLU A 53 -7.37 -5.27 -2.46
C GLU A 53 -6.03 -4.87 -3.10
N THR A 54 -5.51 -3.69 -2.77
CA THR A 54 -4.20 -3.22 -3.23
C THR A 54 -3.65 -2.12 -2.32
N PHE A 55 -2.34 -2.07 -2.18
CA PHE A 55 -1.61 -0.95 -1.58
C PHE A 55 -1.20 0.10 -2.62
N LEU A 56 -1.37 -0.17 -3.91
CA LEU A 56 -1.09 0.79 -4.97
C LEU A 56 -2.04 1.97 -4.89
N ILE A 57 -1.47 3.16 -4.79
CA ILE A 57 -2.17 4.43 -4.88
C ILE A 57 -2.04 4.90 -6.33
N SER A 58 -3.18 5.18 -6.95
CA SER A 58 -3.19 5.83 -8.26
C SER A 58 -2.53 7.21 -8.13
N ALA A 59 -1.45 7.40 -8.86
CA ALA A 59 -0.74 8.67 -8.98
C ALA A 59 -0.57 8.96 -10.47
N GLU A 60 -0.87 10.20 -10.86
CA GLU A 60 -0.70 10.66 -12.22
C GLU A 60 0.66 11.38 -12.32
N GLU A 61 1.56 10.90 -13.18
CA GLU A 61 2.82 11.60 -13.45
C GLU A 61 2.56 12.64 -14.53
N VAL A 62 2.42 13.90 -14.14
CA VAL A 62 2.28 15.02 -15.07
C VAL A 62 3.62 15.70 -15.24
N ARG A 63 3.91 16.23 -16.43
CA ARG A 63 5.11 17.03 -16.66
C ARG A 63 4.72 18.44 -17.05
N PHE A 64 5.43 19.42 -16.49
CA PHE A 64 5.37 20.79 -16.95
C PHE A 64 6.00 20.91 -18.34
N SER A 65 5.66 21.97 -19.08
CA SER A 65 6.16 22.21 -20.44
C SER A 65 7.69 22.36 -20.53
N ASN A 66 8.34 22.65 -19.39
CA ASN A 66 9.78 22.73 -19.23
C ASN A 66 10.44 21.38 -18.91
N GLY A 67 9.67 20.30 -18.80
CA GLY A 67 10.15 18.94 -18.52
C GLY A 67 10.23 18.59 -17.03
N GLU A 68 9.91 19.51 -16.11
CA GLU A 68 9.86 19.23 -14.67
C GLU A 68 8.71 18.29 -14.33
N GLY A 69 8.97 17.34 -13.42
CA GLY A 69 7.96 16.42 -12.94
C GLY A 69 7.00 17.08 -11.96
N LYS A 70 5.72 16.78 -12.10
CA LYS A 70 4.65 17.10 -11.17
C LYS A 70 4.01 15.78 -10.72
N MET A 71 3.89 15.61 -9.41
CA MET A 71 3.19 14.50 -8.78
C MET A 71 2.09 15.06 -7.88
#